data_AF-A0A951TM69-F1
#
_entry.id   AF-A0A951TM69-F1
#
_cell.length_a   1.000
_cell.length_b   1.000
_cell.length_c   1.000
_cell.angle_alpha   90.00
_cell.angle_beta   90.00
_cell.angle_gamma   90.00
#
_symmetry.space_group_name_H-M   'P 1'
#
loop_
_entity.id
_entity.type
_entity.pdbx_description
1 polymer ?
#
loop_
_entity_poly.entity_id
_entity_poly.type
_entity_poly.pdbx_seq_one_letter_code
_entity_poly.pdbx_strand_id
1 'polypeptide(L)' 'MKKMCLVNYYGMIAEAIGKDSETLELEISEQTDARTLFVSLYSQLAHLPFQVAIDTEIVERFDSRNFSSISLLPPFSGG' A
#
# COMPACT_ATOMS: atom_id res chain seq x y z
N MET A 1 7.86 14.03 3.24
CA MET A 1 7.84 13.96 4.72
C MET A 1 7.83 12.50 5.13
N LYS A 2 8.55 12.12 6.18
CA LYS A 2 8.53 10.75 6.70
C LYS A 2 7.31 10.54 7.59
N LYS A 3 6.54 9.48 7.37
CA LYS A 3 5.38 9.09 8.17
C LYS A 3 5.49 7.62 8.55
N MET A 4 5.33 7.31 9.84
CA MET A 4 5.26 5.94 10.32
C MET A 4 3.80 5.47 10.28
N CYS A 5 3.54 4.32 9.66
CA CYS A 5 2.18 3.81 9.49
C CYS A 5 2.15 2.28 9.46
N LEU A 6 1.02 1.70 9.85
CA LEU A 6 0.75 0.28 9.69
C LEU A 6 0.31 0.02 8.25
N VAL A 7 0.97 -0.93 7.58
CA VAL A 7 0.62 -1.38 6.25
C VAL A 7 0.12 -2.82 6.34
N ASN A 8 -1.06 -3.07 5.78
CA ASN A 8 -1.68 -4.38 5.72
C ASN A 8 -1.67 -4.91 4.28
N TYR A 9 -1.38 -6.19 4.15
CA TYR A 9 -1.29 -6.92 2.89
C TYR A 9 -2.33 -8.04 2.89
N TYR A 10 -2.97 -8.29 1.74
CA TYR A 10 -4.06 -9.26 1.64
C TYR A 10 -3.86 -10.23 0.47
N GLY A 11 -4.28 -11.48 0.66
CA GLY A 11 -4.28 -12.52 -0.37
C GLY A 11 -2.92 -12.69 -1.05
N MET A 12 -2.91 -12.71 -2.38
CA MET A 12 -1.71 -12.86 -3.21
C MET A 12 -0.59 -11.85 -2.91
N ILE A 13 -0.92 -10.69 -2.34
CA ILE A 13 0.07 -9.65 -1.97
C ILE A 13 0.78 -10.07 -0.68
N ALA A 14 0.03 -10.53 0.33
CA ALA A 14 0.58 -11.04 1.57
C ALA A 14 1.43 -12.30 1.32
N GLU A 15 0.96 -13.19 0.44
CA GLU A 15 1.71 -14.37 0.01
C GLU A 15 3.03 -14.01 -0.67
N ALA A 16 3.01 -13.02 -1.57
CA ALA A 16 4.22 -12.57 -2.25
C ALA A 16 5.22 -11.96 -1.25
N ILE A 17 4.76 -11.05 -0.37
CA ILE A 17 5.61 -10.36 0.62
C ILE A 17 6.03 -11.30 1.77
N GLY A 18 5.29 -12.38 2.00
CA GLY A 18 5.54 -13.35 3.07
C GLY A 18 5.10 -12.86 4.46
N LYS A 19 4.21 -11.86 4.52
CA LYS A 19 3.64 -11.33 5.77
C LYS A 19 2.32 -10.62 5.51
N ASP A 20 1.47 -10.56 6.54
CA ASP A 20 0.14 -9.94 6.47
C ASP A 20 0.15 -8.45 6.83
N SER A 21 1.15 -7.99 7.59
CA SER A 21 1.30 -6.57 7.91
C SER A 21 2.71 -6.22 8.38
N GLU A 22 3.04 -4.93 8.32
CA GLU A 22 4.23 -4.36 8.95
C GLU A 22 4.08 -2.86 9.20
N THR A 23 4.88 -2.33 10.11
CA THR A 23 4.99 -0.87 10.34
C THR A 23 6.13 -0.32 9.49
N LEU A 24 5.82 0.59 8.57
CA LEU A 24 6.80 1.24 7.69
C LEU A 24 6.93 2.73 8.00
N GLU A 25 8.17 3.22 7.93
CA GLU A 25 8.46 4.65 7.79
C GLU A 25 8.52 4.98 6.30
N LEU A 26 7.48 5.63 5.79
CA LEU A 26 7.34 5.97 4.38
C LEU A 26 7.68 7.44 4.15
N GLU A 27 8.46 7.71 3.12
CA GLU A 27 8.68 9.07 2.64
C GLU A 27 7.63 9.45 1.60
N ILE A 28 6.65 10.24 2.04
CA ILE A 28 5.46 10.55 1.28
C ILE A 28 5.44 12.04 0.93
N SER A 29 5.06 12.35 -0.31
CA SER A 29 4.72 13.68 -0.81
C SER A 29 3.34 13.65 -1.46
N GLU A 30 2.70 14.80 -1.62
CA GLU A 30 1.39 14.94 -2.27
C GLU A 30 1.38 14.49 -3.76
N GLN A 31 2.56 14.28 -4.34
CA GLN A 31 2.74 13.82 -5.71
C GLN A 31 3.21 12.37 -5.78
N THR A 32 3.40 11.70 -4.63
CA THR A 32 3.88 10.32 -4.60
C THR A 32 2.76 9.39 -5.05
N ASP A 33 2.97 8.74 -6.19
CA ASP A 33 2.11 7.66 -6.67
C ASP A 33 2.19 6.47 -5.71
N ALA A 34 1.03 6.08 -5.18
CA ALA A 34 0.94 5.11 -4.10
C ALA A 34 1.40 3.72 -4.55
N ARG A 35 1.02 3.31 -5.76
CA ARG A 35 1.43 2.04 -6.33
C ARG A 35 2.93 1.98 -6.56
N THR A 36 3.49 3.03 -7.16
CA THR A 36 4.91 3.13 -7.50
C THR A 36 5.78 3.07 -6.24
N LEU A 37 5.33 3.69 -5.14
CA LEU A 37 6.01 3.58 -3.84
C LEU A 37 6.11 2.13 -3.37
N PHE A 38 5.01 1.37 -3.38
CA PHE A 38 5.07 -0.01 -2.91
C PHE A 38 5.80 -0.95 -3.87
N VAL A 39 5.77 -0.69 -5.17
CA VAL A 39 6.57 -1.44 -6.15
C VAL A 39 8.07 -1.18 -5.97
N SER A 40 8.48 0.03 -5.58
CA SER A 40 9.89 0.32 -5.32
C SER A 40 10.39 -0.33 -4.03
N LEU A 41 9.53 -0.48 -3.03
CA LEU A 41 9.83 -1.21 -1.78
C LEU A 41 9.86 -2.72 -1.98
N TYR A 42 8.94 -3.26 -2.79
CA TYR A 42 8.79 -4.68 -3.05
C TYR A 42 8.66 -4.93 -4.56
N SER A 43 9.78 -5.17 -5.23
CA SER A 43 9.84 -5.32 -6.69
C SER A 43 8.92 -6.42 -7.24
N GLN A 44 8.67 -7.48 -6.46
CA GLN A 44 7.72 -8.54 -6.77
C GLN A 44 6.27 -8.07 -6.97
N LEU A 45 5.88 -6.92 -6.43
CA LEU A 45 4.54 -6.34 -6.64
C LEU A 45 4.37 -5.73 -8.04
N ALA A 46 5.46 -5.52 -8.79
CA ALA A 46 5.41 -4.91 -10.11
C ALA A 46 4.44 -5.62 -11.07
N HIS A 47 4.37 -6.96 -10.94
CA HIS A 47 3.57 -7.84 -11.80
C HIS A 47 2.21 -8.21 -11.23
N LEU A 48 1.90 -7.78 -9.99
CA LEU A 48 0.64 -8.10 -9.34
C LEU A 48 -0.38 -6.97 -9.57
N PRO A 49 -1.64 -7.27 -9.93
CA PRO A 49 -2.72 -6.30 -9.82
C PRO A 49 -2.99 -6.02 -8.33
N PHE A 50 -2.99 -4.74 -7.95
CA PHE A 50 -3.42 -4.31 -6.63
C PHE A 50 -3.82 -2.83 -6.65
N GLN A 51 -4.59 -2.44 -5.64
CA GLN A 51 -4.94 -1.07 -5.32
C GLN A 51 -4.39 -0.71 -3.95
N VAL A 52 -4.16 0.58 -3.71
CA VAL A 52 -3.75 1.10 -2.40
C VAL A 52 -4.93 1.83 -1.79
N ALA A 53 -5.24 1.53 -0.53
CA ALA A 53 -6.24 2.24 0.25
C ALA A 53 -5.63 2.86 1.51
N ILE A 54 -6.02 4.09 1.81
CA ILE A 54 -5.67 4.82 3.04
C ILE A 54 -6.92 4.95 3.88
N ASP A 55 -6.93 4.42 5.10
CA ASP A 55 -8.08 4.44 6.01
C ASP A 55 -9.42 4.14 5.28
N THR A 56 -9.45 3.05 4.53
CA THR A 56 -10.58 2.53 3.73
C THR A 56 -10.87 3.19 2.37
N GLU A 57 -10.20 4.28 2.01
CA GLU A 57 -10.40 4.94 0.71
C GLU A 57 -9.30 4.57 -0.29
N ILE A 58 -9.69 4.12 -1.48
CA ILE A 58 -8.76 3.82 -2.57
C ILE A 58 -8.15 5.13 -3.09
N VAL A 59 -6.82 5.17 -3.18
CA VAL A 59 -6.08 6.32 -3.66
C VAL A 59 -5.05 5.92 -4.72
N GLU A 60 -4.86 6.79 -5.71
CA GLU A 60 -3.75 6.66 -6.67
C GLU A 60 -2.49 7.38 -6.18
N ARG A 61 -2.67 8.48 -5.45
CA ARG A 61 -1.60 9.30 -4.89
C ARG A 61 -1.83 9.52 -3.42
N PHE A 62 -0.75 9.63 -2.68
CA PHE A 62 -0.82 10.12 -1.32
C PHE A 62 -1.13 11.62 -1.30
N ASP A 63 -1.85 12.05 -0.28
CA ASP A 63 -2.10 13.46 0.01
C ASP A 63 -1.48 13.84 1.37
N SER A 64 -1.69 15.08 1.81
CA SER A 64 -1.23 15.57 3.10
C SER A 64 -2.08 15.10 4.29
N ARG A 65 -3.12 14.28 4.08
CA ARG A 65 -4.04 13.86 5.14
C ARG A 65 -3.33 13.08 6.23
N ASN A 66 -3.87 13.15 7.44
CA ASN A 66 -3.49 12.21 8.49
C ASN A 66 -4.15 10.87 8.21
N PHE A 67 -3.39 9.80 8.35
CA PHE A 67 -3.93 8.46 8.17
C PHE A 67 -3.35 7.48 9.19
N SER A 68 -4.14 6.48 9.55
CA SER A 68 -3.81 5.50 10.57
C SER A 68 -3.19 4.25 9.96
N SER A 69 -3.65 3.87 8.77
CA SER A 69 -3.22 2.64 8.11
C SER A 69 -3.29 2.72 6.59
N ILE A 70 -2.48 1.89 5.94
CA ILE A 70 -2.50 1.64 4.51
C ILE A 70 -2.84 0.18 4.27
N SER A 71 -3.63 -0.10 3.25
CA SER A 71 -3.99 -1.45 2.82
C SER A 71 -3.64 -1.65 1.35
N LEU A 72 -2.93 -2.72 1.02
CA LEU A 72 -2.72 -3.14 -0.36
C LEU A 72 -3.74 -4.22 -0.69
N LEU A 73 -4.70 -3.86 -1.53
CA LEU A 73 -5.87 -4.69 -1.83
C LEU A 73 -5.64 -5.41 -3.17
N PRO A 74 -5.72 -6.76 -3.22
CA PRO A 74 -5.76 -7.47 -4.49
C PRO A 74 -7.05 -7.12 -5.24
N PRO A 75 -7.14 -7.36 -6.56
CA PRO A 75 -8.40 -7.24 -7.29
C PRO A 75 -9.48 -8.05 -6.58
N PHE A 76 -10.68 -7.48 -6.47
CA PHE A 76 -11.82 -8.09 -5.79
C PHE A 76 -11.96 -9.56 -6.19
N SER A 77 -11.89 -10.46 -5.20
CA SER A 77 -12.30 -11.86 -5.33
C SER A 77 -13.69 -12.10 -4.72
N GLY A 78 -14.44 -11.02 -4.46
CA GLY A 78 -15.81 -11.08 -3.99
C GLY A 78 -16.76 -11.25 -5.18
N GLY A 79 -17.41 -12.41 -5.25
CA GLY A 79 -18.50 -12.68 -6.18
C GLY A 79 -19.79 -11.94 -5.85
#